data_AF-A0A7J4LN22-F1
#
_entry.id   AF-A0A7J4LN22-F1
#
_cell.length_a   1.000
_cell.length_b   1.000
_cell.length_c   1.000
_cell.angle_alpha   90.00
_cell.angle_beta   90.00
_cell.angle_gamma   90.00
#
_symmetry.space_group_name_H-M   'P 1'
#
loop_
_entity.id
_entity.type
_entity.pdbx_description
1 polymer ?
#
loop_
_entity_poly.entity_id
_entity_poly.type
_entity_poly.pdbx_seq_one_letter_code
_entity_poly.pdbx_strand_id
1 'polypeptide(L)'
;MSKDVLRTWVRLLAPFTPHLCEEIWREMLGERDFISKSSYPAPDAALIDREAELAEELVQNTLRDIEEILRLKKVKPGKVILYTSQAWKTTVFRQALDLRSGVEMKTLMGRLMSDPEIKKYAKEVPKFVQKISGDIQGMSEYLIDSIRSASLDELASLNEAKEFMSREIGCPFEVWSADSAGYDPQGKSKFAAPLRPAIYIE
;
A
#
# COMPACT_ATOMS: atom_id res chain seq x y z
N MET A 1 16.03 10.84 -11.66
CA MET A 1 15.23 9.99 -12.57
C MET A 1 16.18 9.12 -13.37
N SER A 2 15.98 7.79 -13.42
CA SER A 2 16.83 6.91 -14.24
C SER A 2 16.69 7.23 -15.73
N LYS A 3 17.79 7.13 -16.48
CA LYS A 3 17.76 7.29 -17.94
C LYS A 3 16.83 6.28 -18.62
N ASP A 4 16.63 5.10 -18.02
CA ASP A 4 15.75 4.06 -18.55
C ASP A 4 14.27 4.44 -18.46
N VAL A 5 13.87 5.09 -17.36
CA VAL A 5 12.50 5.61 -17.19
C VAL A 5 12.24 6.70 -18.22
N LEU A 6 13.16 7.65 -18.37
CA LEU A 6 13.03 8.72 -19.35
C LEU A 6 12.92 8.17 -20.78
N ARG A 7 13.75 7.19 -21.14
CA ARG A 7 13.72 6.52 -22.45
C ARG A 7 12.38 5.86 -22.74
N THR A 8 11.77 5.21 -21.75
CA THR A 8 10.45 4.58 -21.89
C THR A 8 9.35 5.63 -22.01
N TRP A 9 9.33 6.63 -21.13
CA TRP A 9 8.33 7.71 -21.13
C TRP A 9 8.31 8.49 -22.44
N VAL A 10 9.48 8.86 -22.95
CA VAL A 10 9.62 9.63 -24.19
C VAL A 10 9.04 8.86 -25.38
N ARG A 11 9.21 7.52 -25.42
CA ARG A 11 8.59 6.67 -26.45
C ARG A 11 7.07 6.51 -26.28
N LEU A 12 6.57 6.42 -25.05
CA LEU A 12 5.13 6.39 -24.75
C LEU A 12 4.43 7.70 -25.13
N LEU A 13 5.10 8.83 -24.94
CA LEU A 13 4.56 10.17 -25.19
C LEU A 13 4.74 10.65 -26.63
N ALA A 14 5.58 9.99 -27.42
CA ALA A 14 5.88 10.36 -28.80
C ALA A 14 4.64 10.55 -29.69
N PRO A 15 3.58 9.70 -29.62
CA PRO A 15 2.38 9.89 -30.42
C PRO A 15 1.60 11.19 -30.08
N PHE A 16 1.81 11.76 -28.90
CA PHE A 16 1.07 12.94 -28.42
C PHE A 16 1.90 14.21 -28.52
N THR A 17 3.20 14.15 -28.23
CA THR A 17 4.10 15.32 -28.17
C THR A 17 5.41 15.05 -28.93
N PRO A 18 5.35 14.74 -30.23
CA PRO A 18 6.47 14.19 -30.98
C PRO A 18 7.69 15.10 -31.01
N HIS A 19 7.53 16.41 -31.22
CA HIS A 19 8.65 17.34 -31.30
C HIS A 19 9.42 17.47 -29.98
N LEU A 20 8.71 17.51 -28.84
CA LEU A 20 9.34 17.56 -27.52
C LEU A 20 10.05 16.24 -27.20
N CYS A 21 9.38 15.12 -27.47
CA CYS A 21 9.96 13.79 -27.29
C CYS A 21 11.23 13.63 -28.12
N GLU A 22 11.25 14.14 -29.35
CA GLU A 22 12.39 14.06 -30.25
C GLU A 22 13.60 14.87 -29.78
N GLU A 23 13.35 16.08 -29.24
CA GLU A 23 14.40 16.90 -28.61
C GLU A 23 15.02 16.18 -27.41
N ILE A 24 14.18 15.64 -26.51
CA ILE A 24 14.66 14.90 -25.33
C ILE A 24 15.43 13.63 -25.75
N TRP A 25 14.93 12.91 -26.75
CA TRP A 25 15.53 11.69 -27.29
C TRP A 25 16.95 11.94 -27.81
N ARG A 26 17.17 13.06 -28.50
CA ARG A 26 18.49 13.43 -29.03
C ARG A 26 19.38 14.06 -27.98
N GLU A 27 18.93 15.13 -27.36
CA GLU A 27 19.78 16.00 -26.53
C GLU A 27 20.04 15.41 -25.14
N MET A 28 19.07 14.71 -24.55
CA MET A 28 19.21 14.15 -23.19
C MET A 28 19.59 12.67 -23.19
N LEU A 29 19.06 11.89 -24.14
CA LEU A 29 19.32 10.45 -24.23
C LEU A 29 20.46 10.10 -25.19
N GLY A 30 20.89 11.03 -26.05
CA GLY A 30 22.01 10.84 -26.97
C GLY A 30 21.69 9.96 -28.17
N GLU A 31 20.41 9.74 -28.45
CA GLU A 31 19.96 8.86 -29.53
C GLU A 31 20.00 9.60 -30.87
N ARG A 32 20.50 8.91 -31.91
CA ARG A 32 20.74 9.54 -33.22
C ARG A 32 19.59 9.36 -34.20
N ASP A 33 18.84 8.28 -34.06
CA ASP A 33 17.69 7.98 -34.91
C ASP A 33 16.43 8.67 -34.39
N PHE A 34 15.45 8.85 -35.29
CA PHE A 34 14.17 9.41 -34.93
C PHE A 34 13.38 8.49 -34.00
N ILE A 35 12.75 9.06 -32.97
CA ILE A 35 11.91 8.29 -32.05
C ILE A 35 10.75 7.59 -32.75
N SER A 36 10.25 8.18 -33.84
CA SER A 36 9.18 7.62 -34.68
C SER A 36 9.58 6.31 -35.36
N LYS A 37 10.89 6.02 -35.46
CA LYS A 37 11.43 4.75 -35.96
C LYS A 37 11.74 3.76 -34.84
N SER A 38 11.73 4.19 -33.58
CA SER A 38 11.96 3.31 -32.45
C SER A 38 10.77 2.37 -32.25
N SER A 39 11.02 1.16 -31.74
CA SER A 39 9.93 0.25 -31.40
C SER A 39 9.04 0.89 -30.33
N TYR A 40 7.79 0.42 -30.18
CA TYR A 40 7.01 0.80 -29.01
C TYR A 40 7.56 0.09 -27.76
N PRO A 41 7.60 0.74 -26.58
CA PRO A 41 8.09 0.09 -25.37
C PRO A 41 7.17 -1.07 -24.98
N ALA A 42 7.77 -2.23 -24.68
CA ALA A 42 7.08 -3.41 -24.19
C ALA A 42 7.34 -3.57 -22.68
N PRO A 43 6.37 -4.07 -21.90
CA PRO A 43 6.58 -4.33 -20.49
C PRO A 43 7.61 -5.45 -20.30
N ASP A 44 8.52 -5.25 -19.35
CA ASP A 44 9.45 -6.28 -18.90
C ASP A 44 8.91 -6.91 -17.61
N ALA A 45 8.52 -8.18 -17.69
CA ALA A 45 7.96 -8.90 -16.55
C ALA A 45 8.96 -9.04 -15.39
N ALA A 46 10.27 -8.99 -15.67
CA ALA A 46 11.31 -9.07 -14.64
C ALA A 46 11.41 -7.80 -13.78
N LEU A 47 10.89 -6.67 -14.27
CA LEU A 47 10.85 -5.40 -13.54
C LEU A 47 9.55 -5.19 -12.76
N ILE A 48 8.60 -6.12 -12.85
CA ILE A 48 7.33 -6.05 -12.13
C ILE A 48 7.55 -6.57 -10.71
N ASP A 49 7.54 -5.65 -9.74
CA ASP A 49 7.66 -5.96 -8.33
C ASP A 49 6.36 -5.61 -7.59
N ARG A 50 5.54 -6.64 -7.34
CA ARG A 50 4.26 -6.49 -6.66
C ARG A 50 4.39 -6.09 -5.19
N GLU A 51 5.49 -6.46 -4.56
CA GLU A 51 5.73 -6.09 -3.16
C GLU A 51 6.05 -4.61 -3.07
N ALA A 52 6.95 -4.11 -3.94
CA ALA A 52 7.27 -2.69 -4.01
C ALA A 52 6.04 -1.83 -4.38
N GLU A 53 5.21 -2.29 -5.32
CA GLU A 53 3.95 -1.60 -5.67
C GLU A 53 3.00 -1.49 -4.47
N LEU A 54 2.83 -2.57 -3.70
CA LEU A 54 1.97 -2.55 -2.51
C LEU A 54 2.56 -1.70 -1.39
N ALA A 55 3.89 -1.70 -1.22
CA ALA A 55 4.57 -0.86 -0.24
C ALA A 55 4.33 0.63 -0.56
N GLU A 56 4.48 1.02 -1.82
CA GLU A 56 4.21 2.39 -2.28
C GLU A 56 2.73 2.76 -2.08
N GLU A 57 1.81 1.88 -2.44
CA GLU A 57 0.37 2.12 -2.24
C GLU A 57 0.02 2.28 -0.75
N LEU A 58 0.61 1.46 0.14
CA LEU A 58 0.47 1.58 1.58
C LEU A 58 0.94 2.95 2.08
N VAL A 59 2.12 3.39 1.68
CA VAL A 59 2.70 4.69 2.09
C VAL A 59 1.84 5.84 1.56
N GLN A 60 1.48 5.81 0.27
CA GLN A 60 0.71 6.86 -0.38
C GLN A 60 -0.69 7.01 0.25
N ASN A 61 -1.39 5.90 0.50
CA ASN A 61 -2.70 5.91 1.14
C ASN A 61 -2.60 6.41 2.59
N THR A 62 -1.58 5.97 3.33
CA THR A 62 -1.35 6.43 4.71
C THR A 62 -1.09 7.93 4.77
N LEU A 63 -0.27 8.46 3.87
CA LEU A 63 -0.03 9.90 3.78
C LEU A 63 -1.30 10.68 3.47
N ARG A 64 -2.11 10.21 2.50
CA ARG A 64 -3.39 10.82 2.15
C ARG A 64 -4.35 10.87 3.34
N ASP A 65 -4.44 9.77 4.09
CA ASP A 65 -5.29 9.69 5.29
C ASP A 65 -4.81 10.68 6.37
N ILE A 66 -3.50 10.80 6.59
CA ILE A 66 -2.92 11.77 7.53
C ILE A 66 -3.26 13.20 7.10
N GLU A 67 -3.03 13.55 5.84
CA GLU A 67 -3.33 14.88 5.31
C GLU A 67 -4.81 15.24 5.49
N GLU A 68 -5.71 14.28 5.24
CA GLU A 68 -7.14 14.49 5.46
C GLU A 68 -7.46 14.73 6.94
N ILE A 69 -6.89 13.94 7.85
CA ILE A 69 -7.08 14.13 9.30
C ILE A 69 -6.57 15.50 9.74
N LEU A 70 -5.41 15.92 9.26
CA LEU A 70 -4.82 17.22 9.58
C LEU A 70 -5.68 18.38 9.04
N ARG A 71 -6.16 18.25 7.80
CA ARG A 71 -7.09 19.21 7.18
C ARG A 71 -8.36 19.38 8.01
N LEU A 72 -8.92 18.29 8.53
CA LEU A 72 -10.14 18.31 9.35
C LEU A 72 -9.89 18.89 10.75
N LYS A 73 -8.78 18.52 11.40
CA LYS A 73 -8.46 19.02 12.74
C LYS A 73 -7.96 20.46 12.76
N LYS A 74 -7.42 20.98 11.64
CA LYS A 74 -6.84 22.34 11.51
C LYS A 74 -5.74 22.64 12.54
N VAL A 75 -4.98 21.63 12.94
CA VAL A 75 -3.85 21.75 13.88
C VAL A 75 -2.57 21.26 13.22
N LYS A 76 -1.44 21.82 13.64
CA LYS A 76 -0.12 21.29 13.26
C LYS A 76 0.23 20.11 14.17
N PRO A 77 0.59 18.94 13.60
CA PRO A 77 0.94 17.77 14.40
C PRO A 77 2.27 17.97 15.11
N GLY A 78 2.34 17.57 16.38
CA GLY A 78 3.61 17.48 17.11
C GLY A 78 4.38 16.20 16.75
N LYS A 79 3.63 15.10 16.56
CA LYS A 79 4.16 13.77 16.24
C LYS A 79 3.06 12.90 15.62
N VAL A 80 3.43 12.04 14.68
CA VAL A 80 2.52 11.01 14.14
C VAL A 80 3.02 9.63 14.51
N ILE A 81 2.12 8.79 15.00
CA ILE A 81 2.40 7.38 15.33
C ILE A 81 1.50 6.50 14.49
N LEU A 82 2.13 5.59 13.74
CA LEU A 82 1.47 4.59 12.92
C LEU A 82 1.51 3.24 13.62
N TYR A 83 0.41 2.51 13.56
CA TYR A 83 0.33 1.14 14.05
C TYR A 83 -0.02 0.20 12.91
N THR A 84 0.86 -0.76 12.61
CA THR A 84 0.55 -1.84 11.67
C THR A 84 -0.39 -2.85 12.31
N SER A 85 -1.07 -3.63 11.46
CA SER A 85 -2.08 -4.56 11.92
C SER A 85 -1.50 -5.74 12.71
N GLN A 86 -2.31 -6.30 13.62
CA GLN A 86 -1.95 -7.50 14.36
C GLN A 86 -1.86 -8.71 13.42
N ALA A 87 -0.93 -9.62 13.66
CA ALA A 87 -0.69 -10.78 12.81
C ALA A 87 -1.97 -11.58 12.49
N TRP A 88 -2.85 -11.77 13.49
CA TRP A 88 -4.10 -12.51 13.30
C TRP A 88 -5.05 -11.84 12.30
N LYS A 89 -5.07 -10.50 12.21
CA LYS A 89 -5.89 -9.76 11.25
C LYS A 89 -5.37 -9.93 9.83
N THR A 90 -4.05 -9.94 9.66
CA THR A 90 -3.39 -10.22 8.37
C THR A 90 -3.74 -11.62 7.87
N THR A 91 -3.68 -12.62 8.74
CA THR A 91 -4.10 -13.99 8.41
C THR A 91 -5.58 -14.06 8.02
N VAL A 92 -6.46 -13.44 8.79
CA VAL A 92 -7.91 -13.39 8.48
C VAL A 92 -8.15 -12.72 7.12
N PHE A 93 -7.46 -11.60 6.85
CA PHE A 93 -7.60 -10.84 5.62
C PHE A 93 -7.15 -11.64 4.40
N ARG A 94 -5.99 -12.30 4.45
CA ARG A 94 -5.51 -13.18 3.37
C ARG A 94 -6.48 -14.34 3.11
N GLN A 95 -6.97 -15.01 4.16
CA GLN A 95 -7.95 -16.09 4.01
C GLN A 95 -9.29 -15.59 3.44
N ALA A 96 -9.69 -14.36 3.78
CA ALA A 96 -10.89 -13.74 3.23
C ALA A 96 -10.72 -13.42 1.74
N LEU A 97 -9.53 -13.00 1.29
CA LEU A 97 -9.23 -12.77 -0.12
C LEU A 97 -9.31 -14.07 -0.93
N ASP A 98 -8.85 -15.21 -0.42
CA ASP A 98 -8.88 -16.50 -1.13
C ASP A 98 -10.30 -17.00 -1.42
N LEU A 99 -11.26 -16.57 -0.61
CA LEU A 99 -12.66 -16.90 -0.77
C LEU A 99 -13.32 -15.84 -1.66
N ARG A 100 -13.22 -16.02 -2.98
CA ARG A 100 -13.90 -15.17 -3.98
C ARG A 100 -15.35 -14.88 -3.56
N SER A 101 -15.78 -13.64 -3.82
CA SER A 101 -17.14 -13.10 -3.70
C SER A 101 -18.22 -14.15 -3.98
N GLY A 102 -18.77 -14.76 -2.93
CA GLY A 102 -19.79 -15.80 -3.02
C GLY A 102 -19.69 -16.90 -1.98
N VAL A 103 -18.54 -17.07 -1.32
CA VAL A 103 -18.42 -18.06 -0.23
C VAL A 103 -19.05 -17.51 1.05
N GLU A 104 -19.99 -18.29 1.61
CA GLU A 104 -20.71 -17.99 2.83
C GLU A 104 -19.74 -17.68 3.99
N MET A 105 -20.00 -16.58 4.73
CA MET A 105 -19.29 -16.26 5.97
C MET A 105 -19.13 -17.47 6.89
N LYS A 106 -20.08 -18.42 6.87
CA LYS A 106 -20.05 -19.67 7.62
C LYS A 106 -18.81 -20.53 7.31
N THR A 107 -18.43 -20.64 6.04
CA THR A 107 -17.26 -21.44 5.60
C THR A 107 -15.96 -20.76 5.99
N LEU A 108 -15.87 -19.43 5.81
CA LEU A 108 -14.71 -18.65 6.27
C LEU A 108 -14.55 -18.77 7.79
N MET A 109 -15.63 -18.59 8.55
CA MET A 109 -15.61 -18.71 10.01
C MET A 109 -15.22 -20.12 10.46
N GLY A 110 -15.67 -21.17 9.76
CA GLY A 110 -15.22 -22.54 10.04
C GLY A 110 -13.71 -22.73 9.87
N ARG A 111 -13.12 -22.15 8.81
CA ARG A 111 -11.66 -22.18 8.58
C ARG A 111 -10.91 -21.36 9.64
N LEU A 112 -11.35 -20.13 9.90
CA LEU A 112 -10.73 -19.23 10.86
C LEU A 112 -10.73 -19.82 12.28
N MET A 113 -11.83 -20.43 12.71
CA MET A 113 -11.94 -21.02 14.05
C MET A 113 -11.15 -22.33 14.22
N SER A 114 -10.62 -22.90 13.13
CA SER A 114 -9.75 -24.07 13.18
C SER A 114 -8.29 -23.69 13.51
N ASP A 115 -7.91 -22.42 13.30
CA ASP A 115 -6.59 -21.90 13.65
C ASP A 115 -6.53 -21.51 15.15
N PRO A 116 -5.64 -22.13 15.95
CA PRO A 116 -5.49 -21.81 17.38
C PRO A 116 -5.16 -20.35 17.68
N GLU A 117 -4.40 -19.67 16.82
CA GLU A 117 -3.98 -18.28 17.03
C GLU A 117 -5.15 -17.31 16.80
N ILE A 118 -5.99 -17.60 15.80
CA ILE A 118 -7.20 -16.81 15.53
C ILE A 118 -8.28 -17.08 16.59
N LYS A 119 -8.36 -18.32 17.09
CA LYS A 119 -9.35 -18.72 18.10
C LYS A 119 -9.23 -17.93 19.40
N LYS A 120 -8.04 -17.43 19.75
CA LYS A 120 -7.82 -16.50 20.89
C LYS A 120 -8.68 -15.23 20.75
N TYR A 121 -8.96 -14.81 19.52
CA TYR A 121 -9.71 -13.61 19.17
C TYR A 121 -11.14 -13.91 18.67
N ALA A 122 -11.70 -15.09 18.97
CA ALA A 122 -12.99 -15.55 18.46
C ALA A 122 -14.16 -14.57 18.64
N LYS A 123 -14.12 -13.68 19.64
CA LYS A 123 -15.13 -12.64 19.87
C LYS A 123 -15.01 -11.43 18.91
N GLU A 124 -13.81 -11.15 18.43
CA GLU A 124 -13.48 -9.99 17.58
C GLU A 124 -13.51 -10.33 16.09
N VAL A 125 -13.15 -11.57 15.75
CA VAL A 125 -13.12 -12.08 14.37
C VAL A 125 -14.41 -11.80 13.58
N PRO A 126 -15.64 -12.08 14.08
CA PRO A 126 -16.85 -11.81 13.30
C PRO A 126 -17.00 -10.34 12.90
N LYS A 127 -16.71 -9.42 13.82
CA LYS A 127 -16.80 -7.96 13.56
C LYS A 127 -15.74 -7.53 12.55
N PHE A 128 -14.54 -8.08 12.66
CA PHE A 128 -13.46 -7.79 11.72
C PHE A 128 -13.78 -8.31 10.32
N VAL A 129 -14.26 -9.56 10.19
CA VAL A 129 -14.70 -10.16 8.91
C VAL A 129 -15.80 -9.31 8.25
N GLN A 130 -16.80 -8.87 9.00
CA GLN A 130 -17.86 -8.00 8.48
C GLN A 130 -17.31 -6.68 7.93
N LYS A 131 -16.33 -6.06 8.63
CA LYS A 131 -15.68 -4.83 8.20
C LYS A 131 -14.92 -5.02 6.89
N ILE A 132 -14.05 -6.04 6.82
CA ILE A 132 -13.20 -6.26 5.63
C ILE A 132 -13.99 -6.78 4.42
N SER A 133 -15.17 -7.38 4.62
CA SER A 133 -15.99 -7.90 3.52
C SER A 133 -16.40 -6.78 2.55
N GLY A 134 -16.76 -5.61 3.07
CA GLY A 134 -17.08 -4.44 2.24
C GLY A 134 -15.84 -3.86 1.56
N ASP A 135 -14.70 -3.86 2.25
CA ASP A 135 -13.43 -3.38 1.68
C ASP A 135 -12.99 -4.26 0.51
N ILE A 136 -13.02 -5.59 0.67
CA ILE A 136 -12.61 -6.56 -0.36
C ILE A 136 -13.50 -6.46 -1.60
N GLN A 137 -14.80 -6.23 -1.44
CA GLN A 137 -15.72 -6.06 -2.57
C GLN A 137 -15.41 -4.83 -3.43
N GLY A 138 -14.77 -3.80 -2.85
CA GLY A 138 -14.36 -2.60 -3.57
C GLY A 138 -12.96 -2.68 -4.21
N MET A 139 -12.21 -3.77 -4.00
CA MET A 139 -10.84 -3.90 -4.52
C MET A 139 -10.83 -4.33 -5.98
N SER A 140 -9.85 -3.85 -6.74
CA SER A 140 -9.60 -4.31 -8.10
C SER A 140 -9.01 -5.73 -8.10
N GLU A 141 -9.26 -6.50 -9.15
CA GLU A 141 -8.66 -7.84 -9.30
C GLU A 141 -7.12 -7.76 -9.27
N TYR A 142 -6.54 -6.71 -9.87
CA TYR A 142 -5.10 -6.46 -9.83
C TYR A 142 -4.56 -6.37 -8.41
N LEU A 143 -5.21 -5.60 -7.54
CA LEU A 143 -4.78 -5.42 -6.15
C LEU A 143 -4.90 -6.73 -5.36
N ILE A 144 -5.99 -7.48 -5.57
CA ILE A 144 -6.18 -8.79 -4.93
C ILE A 144 -5.05 -9.75 -5.33
N ASP A 145 -4.69 -9.79 -6.62
CA ASP A 145 -3.61 -10.65 -7.10
C ASP A 145 -2.23 -10.19 -6.61
N SER A 146 -1.98 -8.88 -6.53
CA SER A 146 -0.77 -8.35 -5.88
C SER A 146 -0.66 -8.82 -4.43
N ILE A 147 -1.73 -8.70 -3.64
CA ILE A 147 -1.72 -9.08 -2.21
C ILE A 147 -1.51 -10.58 -2.02
N ARG A 148 -2.00 -11.41 -2.94
CA ARG A 148 -1.80 -12.87 -2.91
C ARG A 148 -0.39 -13.29 -3.30
N SER A 149 0.20 -12.59 -4.26
CA SER A 149 1.51 -12.93 -4.82
C SER A 149 2.68 -12.34 -4.04
N ALA A 150 2.46 -11.28 -3.26
CA ALA A 150 3.48 -10.62 -2.47
C ALA A 150 3.33 -10.89 -0.96
N SER A 151 4.44 -10.89 -0.24
CA SER A 151 4.46 -10.97 1.22
C SER A 151 4.97 -9.67 1.82
N LEU A 152 4.16 -8.62 1.74
CA LEU A 152 4.51 -7.31 2.27
C LEU A 152 4.73 -7.33 3.80
N ASP A 153 5.90 -6.86 4.22
CA ASP A 153 6.15 -6.45 5.61
C ASP A 153 5.76 -4.96 5.78
N GLU A 154 4.55 -4.72 6.27
CA GLU A 154 4.05 -3.36 6.50
C GLU A 154 4.92 -2.56 7.48
N LEU A 155 5.48 -3.23 8.49
CA LEU A 155 6.27 -2.56 9.52
C LEU A 155 7.60 -2.09 8.93
N ALA A 156 8.27 -2.95 8.17
CA ALA A 156 9.49 -2.59 7.48
C ALA A 156 9.24 -1.47 6.45
N SER A 157 8.20 -1.61 5.62
CA SER A 157 7.86 -0.67 4.54
C SER A 157 7.58 0.75 5.09
N LEU A 158 6.78 0.87 6.14
CA LEU A 158 6.48 2.16 6.76
C LEU A 158 7.69 2.75 7.49
N ASN A 159 8.58 1.90 8.04
CA ASN A 159 9.82 2.38 8.66
C ASN A 159 10.81 2.91 7.63
N GLU A 160 10.91 2.28 6.46
CA GLU A 160 11.75 2.75 5.35
C GLU A 160 11.26 4.12 4.85
N ALA A 161 9.93 4.29 4.70
CA ALA A 161 9.34 5.54 4.26
C ALA A 161 9.29 6.65 5.34
N LYS A 162 9.68 6.35 6.59
CA LYS A 162 9.55 7.23 7.75
C LYS A 162 10.17 8.62 7.55
N GLU A 163 11.39 8.66 7.00
CA GLU A 163 12.10 9.93 6.76
C GLU A 163 11.44 10.77 5.67
N PHE A 164 10.91 10.11 4.63
CA PHE A 164 10.13 10.78 3.60
C PHE A 164 8.84 11.38 4.18
N MET A 165 8.03 10.56 4.87
CA MET A 165 6.77 11.03 5.48
C MET A 165 7.00 12.17 6.49
N SER A 166 8.08 12.09 7.28
CA SER A 166 8.43 13.13 8.24
C SER A 166 8.75 14.47 7.57
N ARG A 167 9.39 14.45 6.39
CA ARG A 167 9.68 15.66 5.61
C ARG A 167 8.42 16.24 4.97
N GLU A 168 7.56 15.40 4.40
CA GLU A 168 6.33 15.84 3.75
C GLU A 168 5.34 16.49 4.74
N ILE A 169 5.14 15.87 5.90
CA ILE A 169 4.22 16.38 6.92
C ILE A 169 4.88 17.45 7.83
N GLY A 170 6.20 17.44 7.95
CA GLY A 170 6.95 18.36 8.79
C GLY A 170 6.91 18.04 10.29
N CYS A 171 6.76 16.77 10.66
CA CYS A 171 6.76 16.30 12.05
C CYS A 171 7.41 14.90 12.17
N PRO A 172 7.91 14.51 13.34
CA PRO A 172 8.48 13.18 13.55
C PRO A 172 7.43 12.07 13.47
N PHE A 173 7.81 10.96 12.85
CA PHE A 173 7.01 9.73 12.80
C PHE A 173 7.54 8.68 13.78
N GLU A 174 6.65 7.78 14.19
CA GLU A 174 7.00 6.48 14.78
C GLU A 174 6.09 5.39 14.20
N VAL A 175 6.62 4.18 14.08
CA VAL A 175 5.88 3.03 13.55
C VAL A 175 6.00 1.89 14.55
N TRP A 176 4.87 1.33 14.96
CA TRP A 176 4.78 0.22 15.90
C TRP A 176 3.93 -0.91 15.32
N SER A 177 4.21 -2.15 15.71
CA SER A 177 3.25 -3.25 15.50
C SER A 177 2.16 -3.18 16.55
N ALA A 178 0.90 -3.42 16.15
CA ALA A 178 -0.20 -3.54 17.12
C ALA A 178 -0.07 -4.78 18.03
N ASP A 179 0.77 -5.77 17.70
CA ASP A 179 1.07 -6.89 18.60
C ASP A 179 2.00 -6.49 19.76
N SER A 180 2.78 -5.43 19.57
CA SER A 180 3.70 -4.86 20.57
C SER A 180 3.63 -3.33 20.52
N ALA A 181 2.42 -2.79 20.74
CA ALA A 181 2.19 -1.37 20.72
C ALA A 181 2.98 -0.72 21.88
N GLY A 182 3.91 0.17 21.54
CA GLY A 182 4.67 0.94 22.53
C GLY A 182 3.79 1.99 23.20
N TYR A 183 3.95 3.26 22.78
CA TYR A 183 3.15 4.36 23.32
C TYR A 183 1.83 4.51 22.55
N ASP A 184 0.70 4.10 23.14
CA ASP A 184 -0.65 4.22 22.53
C ASP A 184 -1.70 4.78 23.51
N PRO A 185 -1.71 6.11 23.77
CA PRO A 185 -2.55 6.74 24.79
C PRO A 185 -4.05 6.69 24.47
N GLN A 186 -4.44 6.53 23.20
CA GLN A 186 -5.84 6.45 22.77
C GLN A 186 -6.29 5.04 22.38
N GLY A 187 -5.44 4.03 22.53
CA GLY A 187 -5.75 2.65 22.12
C GLY A 187 -6.09 2.55 20.63
N LYS A 188 -5.37 3.29 19.77
CA LYS A 188 -5.59 3.35 18.32
C LYS A 188 -5.12 2.10 17.61
N SER A 189 -4.09 1.41 18.13
CA SER A 189 -3.51 0.19 17.57
C SER A 189 -4.55 -0.89 17.24
N LYS A 190 -5.56 -1.08 18.09
CA LYS A 190 -6.64 -2.07 17.88
C LYS A 190 -7.49 -1.80 16.62
N PHE A 191 -7.46 -0.60 16.07
CA PHE A 191 -8.19 -0.25 14.85
C PHE A 191 -7.38 -0.49 13.57
N ALA A 192 -6.09 -0.78 13.68
CA ALA A 192 -5.23 -1.10 12.55
C ALA A 192 -5.77 -2.35 11.82
N ALA A 193 -5.75 -2.30 10.51
CA ALA A 193 -6.12 -3.38 9.62
C ALA A 193 -5.05 -3.54 8.53
N PRO A 194 -4.92 -4.71 7.89
CA PRO A 194 -3.95 -4.91 6.83
C PRO A 194 -4.12 -3.87 5.72
N LEU A 195 -3.00 -3.32 5.25
CA LEU A 195 -2.89 -2.21 4.30
C LEU A 195 -3.56 -0.89 4.75
N ARG A 196 -3.99 -0.81 6.01
CA ARG A 196 -4.65 0.37 6.61
C ARG A 196 -4.16 0.55 8.05
N PRO A 197 -2.94 1.09 8.22
CA PRO A 197 -2.38 1.31 9.54
C PRO A 197 -3.25 2.28 10.35
N ALA A 198 -3.32 2.08 11.66
CA ALA A 198 -3.99 3.05 12.51
C ALA A 198 -3.10 4.27 12.72
N ILE A 199 -3.70 5.45 12.63
CA ILE A 199 -2.99 6.74 12.75
C ILE A 199 -3.36 7.38 14.10
N TYR A 200 -2.34 7.72 14.87
CA TYR A 200 -2.44 8.61 16.03
C TYR A 200 -1.63 9.88 15.75
N ILE A 201 -2.26 11.02 15.97
CA ILE A 201 -1.65 12.34 15.78
C ILE A 201 -1.74 13.08 17.10
N GLU A 202 -0.59 13.48 17.61
CA GLU A 202 -0.42 14.35 18.78
C GLU A 202 -0.63 15.82 18.42
#